data_AF-A0A7G8VR51-F1
#
_entry.id   AF-A0A7G8VR51-F1
#
_cell.length_a   1.000
_cell.length_b   1.000
_cell.length_c   1.000
_cell.angle_alpha   90.00
_cell.angle_beta   90.00
_cell.angle_gamma   90.00
#
_symmetry.space_group_name_H-M   'P 1'
#
loop_
_entity.id
_entity.type
_entity.pdbx_description
1 polymer ?
#
loop_
_entity_poly.entity_id
_entity_poly.type
_entity_poly.pdbx_seq_one_letter_code
_entity_poly.pdbx_strand_id
1 'polypeptide(L)'
;MKHARVIHEGREHTGIAHDFNGQQDAAVRLEDGRIVPQEQLTWLPPLAPTARPRTILALGLNYADHAKELEFKAPEEPLVFVKGQSALIGHRQLTHRPADVKFMHYECELAIVIGKTAKNVKRDDAYDFIGGYTVANDYAIRDYLENWYRPNLRVKNRDTCTPLGPWFVDAADVPDPMALALRTTVNGAVTQQGNTRDMIFDAPFLIEYFSRFMTLSPGDLILTGTPDGVVDCQPGDVIVTEIERIGALMNTIETIQGKA
;
A
#
# COMPACT_ATOMS: atom_id res chain seq x y z
N MET A 1 -5.51 9.38 -14.20
CA MET A 1 -4.23 9.14 -14.84
C MET A 1 -3.35 8.36 -13.87
N LYS A 2 -2.33 7.63 -14.37
CA LYS A 2 -1.37 6.92 -13.51
C LYS A 2 -0.09 7.73 -13.40
N HIS A 3 0.26 8.15 -12.20
CA HIS A 3 1.40 9.01 -11.90
C HIS A 3 2.50 8.23 -11.19
N ALA A 4 3.75 8.60 -11.44
CA ALA A 4 4.92 8.01 -10.81
C ALA A 4 5.87 9.10 -10.26
N ARG A 5 6.66 8.71 -9.27
CA ARG A 5 7.88 9.41 -8.85
C ARG A 5 9.04 8.45 -8.98
N VAL A 6 10.10 8.88 -9.65
CA VAL A 6 11.22 8.03 -10.01
C VAL A 6 12.53 8.81 -9.94
N ILE A 7 13.64 8.11 -9.80
CA ILE A 7 14.98 8.66 -10.01
C ILE A 7 15.49 8.12 -11.34
N HIS A 8 15.95 9.02 -12.19
CA HIS A 8 16.61 8.71 -13.45
C HIS A 8 17.84 9.62 -13.60
N GLU A 9 18.97 9.07 -14.02
CA GLU A 9 20.25 9.80 -14.14
C GLU A 9 20.62 10.60 -12.87
N GLY A 10 20.29 10.05 -11.69
CA GLY A 10 20.62 10.65 -10.39
C GLY A 10 19.73 11.81 -9.96
N ARG A 11 18.62 12.09 -10.67
CA ARG A 11 17.66 13.15 -10.32
C ARG A 11 16.27 12.58 -10.13
N GLU A 12 15.53 13.17 -9.19
CA GLU A 12 14.11 12.87 -9.03
C GLU A 12 13.32 13.50 -10.17
N HIS A 13 12.39 12.72 -10.71
CA HIS A 13 11.41 13.08 -11.70
C HIS A 13 10.02 12.62 -11.27
N THR A 14 9.02 13.38 -11.69
CA THR A 14 7.63 12.95 -11.78
C THR A 14 7.36 12.40 -13.18
N GLY A 15 6.24 11.73 -13.36
CA GLY A 15 5.85 11.30 -14.69
C GLY A 15 4.55 10.55 -14.67
N ILE A 16 4.15 10.10 -15.85
CA ILE A 16 2.94 9.34 -16.04
C ILE A 16 3.23 8.03 -16.74
N ALA A 17 2.42 7.00 -16.46
CA ALA A 17 2.53 5.72 -17.14
C ALA A 17 2.41 5.91 -18.65
N HIS A 18 3.21 5.16 -19.40
CA HIS A 18 3.25 5.23 -20.84
C HIS A 18 3.46 3.84 -21.45
N ASP A 19 2.69 3.56 -22.50
CA ASP A 19 2.86 2.33 -23.27
C ASP A 19 4.19 2.36 -24.02
N PHE A 20 4.90 1.23 -24.03
CA PHE A 20 6.21 1.14 -24.65
C PHE A 20 6.39 -0.25 -25.27
N ASN A 21 6.87 -0.31 -26.51
CA ASN A 21 7.09 -1.56 -27.26
C ASN A 21 5.87 -2.52 -27.26
N GLY A 22 4.65 -1.97 -27.32
CA GLY A 22 3.41 -2.75 -27.34
C GLY A 22 2.98 -3.33 -25.99
N GLN A 23 3.65 -2.96 -24.90
CA GLN A 23 3.28 -3.32 -23.54
C GLN A 23 2.69 -2.10 -22.82
N GLN A 24 1.55 -2.31 -22.16
CA GLN A 24 0.85 -1.27 -21.41
C GLN A 24 1.67 -0.84 -20.20
N ASP A 25 1.69 0.47 -19.92
CA ASP A 25 2.37 1.07 -18.76
C ASP A 25 3.87 0.73 -18.65
N ALA A 26 4.52 0.21 -19.70
CA ALA A 26 5.89 -0.33 -19.67
C ALA A 26 7.02 0.72 -19.64
N ALA A 27 6.66 2.00 -19.67
CA ALA A 27 7.58 3.12 -19.48
C ALA A 27 6.93 4.23 -18.65
N VAL A 28 7.73 5.21 -18.26
CA VAL A 28 7.26 6.47 -17.69
C VAL A 28 7.61 7.59 -18.65
N ARG A 29 6.62 8.41 -18.99
CA ARG A 29 6.87 9.71 -19.63
C ARG A 29 7.12 10.74 -18.52
N LEU A 30 8.35 11.20 -18.40
CA LEU A 30 8.80 12.15 -17.39
C LEU A 30 8.23 13.55 -17.66
N GLU A 31 8.25 14.46 -16.67
CA GLU A 31 7.74 15.84 -16.86
C GLU A 31 8.47 16.63 -17.95
N ASP A 32 9.70 16.26 -18.30
CA ASP A 32 10.48 16.87 -19.38
C ASP A 32 10.22 16.25 -20.77
N GLY A 33 9.29 15.29 -20.86
CA GLY A 33 8.86 14.65 -22.09
C GLY A 33 9.66 13.40 -22.49
N ARG A 34 10.76 13.09 -21.80
CA ARG A 34 11.51 11.83 -22.05
C ARG A 34 10.64 10.62 -21.71
N ILE A 35 10.78 9.56 -22.50
CA ILE A 35 10.13 8.27 -22.26
C ILE A 35 11.22 7.29 -21.83
N VAL A 36 11.10 6.79 -20.60
CA VAL A 36 12.12 5.93 -20.00
C VAL A 36 11.48 4.59 -19.64
N PRO A 37 12.00 3.45 -20.15
CA PRO A 37 11.53 2.12 -19.76
C PRO A 37 11.65 1.92 -18.25
N GLN A 38 10.73 1.18 -17.64
CA GLN A 38 10.69 1.00 -16.17
C GLN A 38 12.00 0.43 -15.60
N GLU A 39 12.74 -0.35 -16.38
CA GLU A 39 14.00 -1.00 -16.01
C GLU A 39 15.15 -0.03 -15.79
N GLN A 40 15.03 1.21 -16.30
CA GLN A 40 16.04 2.26 -16.16
C GLN A 40 15.68 3.28 -15.08
N LEU A 41 14.65 2.98 -14.29
CA LEU A 41 14.12 3.85 -13.24
C LEU A 41 14.33 3.23 -11.87
N THR A 42 14.79 4.05 -10.93
CA THR A 42 14.69 3.74 -9.51
C THR A 42 13.39 4.34 -9.00
N TRP A 43 12.45 3.52 -8.53
CA TRP A 43 11.13 4.01 -8.14
C TRP A 43 11.10 4.53 -6.72
N LEU A 44 10.41 5.65 -6.55
CA LEU A 44 10.03 6.20 -5.25
C LEU A 44 8.57 5.85 -4.97
N PRO A 45 8.10 5.93 -3.71
CA PRO A 45 6.68 5.95 -3.44
C PRO A 45 6.00 7.04 -4.29
N PRO A 46 4.93 6.74 -5.04
CA PRO A 46 4.36 7.66 -6.03
C PRO A 46 3.49 8.76 -5.39
N LEU A 47 3.92 9.29 -4.24
CA LEU A 47 3.21 10.30 -3.48
C LEU A 47 3.94 11.64 -3.60
N ALA A 48 3.23 12.70 -3.99
CA ALA A 48 3.80 14.06 -4.06
C ALA A 48 4.31 14.52 -2.68
N PRO A 49 5.52 15.12 -2.56
CA PRO A 49 6.05 15.57 -1.27
C PRO A 49 5.07 16.44 -0.47
N THR A 50 5.08 16.30 0.85
CA THR A 50 4.23 17.06 1.78
C THR A 50 5.08 17.93 2.69
N ALA A 51 4.56 19.10 3.08
CA ALA A 51 5.25 20.02 4.00
C ALA A 51 5.38 19.48 5.44
N ARG A 52 4.64 18.41 5.76
CA ARG A 52 4.66 17.71 7.05
C ARG A 52 4.84 16.20 6.83
N PRO A 53 5.31 15.45 7.82
CA PRO A 53 5.22 14.00 7.80
C PRO A 53 3.77 13.54 7.57
N ARG A 54 3.60 12.48 6.77
CA ARG A 54 2.28 11.89 6.53
C ARG A 54 1.79 11.15 7.76
N THR A 55 0.49 11.21 7.99
CA THR A 55 -0.18 10.23 8.82
C THR A 55 -0.54 9.04 7.93
N ILE A 56 -0.15 7.84 8.36
CA ILE A 56 -0.46 6.59 7.67
C ILE A 56 -1.25 5.73 8.64
N LEU A 57 -2.55 5.58 8.39
CA LEU A 57 -3.46 4.74 9.17
C LEU A 57 -3.59 3.42 8.43
N ALA A 58 -3.44 2.30 9.14
CA ALA A 58 -3.57 0.97 8.57
C ALA A 58 -4.58 0.15 9.37
N LEU A 59 -5.37 -0.66 8.66
CA LEU A 59 -6.48 -1.42 9.21
C LEU A 59 -6.09 -2.88 9.42
N GLY A 60 -6.26 -3.37 10.64
CA GLY A 60 -6.26 -4.81 10.92
C GLY A 60 -7.66 -5.40 10.73
N LEU A 61 -7.74 -6.63 10.23
CA LEU A 61 -8.98 -7.42 10.16
C LEU A 61 -10.14 -6.74 9.41
N ASN A 62 -9.87 -6.07 8.29
CA ASN A 62 -10.88 -5.35 7.53
C ASN A 62 -11.48 -6.13 6.36
N TYR A 63 -11.20 -7.42 6.21
CA TYR A 63 -11.82 -8.29 5.21
C TYR A 63 -12.57 -9.44 5.89
N ALA A 64 -13.80 -9.69 5.45
CA ALA A 64 -14.69 -10.65 6.10
C ALA A 64 -14.11 -12.06 6.18
N ASP A 65 -13.38 -12.50 5.16
CA ASP A 65 -12.83 -13.86 5.12
C ASP A 65 -11.59 -14.01 6.01
N HIS A 66 -10.75 -12.97 6.11
CA HIS A 66 -9.63 -12.95 7.05
C HIS A 66 -10.09 -12.88 8.52
N ALA A 67 -11.26 -12.26 8.79
CA ALA A 67 -11.84 -12.25 10.14
C ALA A 67 -12.42 -13.61 10.57
N LYS A 68 -12.98 -14.38 9.62
CA LYS A 68 -13.54 -15.72 9.89
C LYS A 68 -12.48 -16.76 10.24
N GLU A 69 -11.33 -16.73 9.58
CA GLU A 69 -10.22 -17.68 9.81
C GLU A 69 -9.72 -17.65 11.25
N LEU A 70 -9.76 -16.47 11.88
CA LEU A 70 -9.26 -16.26 13.25
C LEU A 70 -10.35 -16.48 14.34
N GLU A 71 -11.52 -17.05 13.99
CA GLU A 71 -12.68 -17.21 14.89
C GLU A 71 -13.14 -15.90 15.58
N PHE A 72 -12.79 -14.74 15.03
CA PHE A 72 -13.23 -13.45 15.59
C PHE A 72 -14.64 -13.10 15.10
N LYS A 73 -15.48 -12.63 16.02
CA LYS A 73 -16.67 -11.86 15.64
C LYS A 73 -16.21 -10.66 14.82
N ALA A 74 -16.88 -10.39 13.70
CA ALA A 74 -16.57 -9.22 12.87
C ALA A 74 -16.48 -7.97 13.76
N PRO A 75 -15.41 -7.16 13.63
CA PRO A 75 -15.20 -6.02 14.49
C PRO A 75 -16.37 -5.02 14.37
N GLU A 76 -16.81 -4.47 15.51
CA GLU A 76 -17.82 -3.40 15.54
C GLU A 76 -17.18 -2.02 15.31
N GLU A 77 -15.89 -1.89 15.60
CA GLU A 77 -15.08 -0.70 15.32
C GLU A 77 -13.77 -1.09 14.62
N PRO A 78 -13.22 -0.22 13.75
CA PRO A 78 -11.94 -0.48 13.09
C PRO A 78 -10.80 -0.72 14.07
N LEU A 79 -10.06 -1.82 13.87
CA LEU A 79 -8.77 -2.03 14.51
C LEU A 79 -7.71 -1.27 13.71
N VAL A 80 -7.18 -0.17 14.27
CA VAL A 80 -6.32 0.76 13.53
C VAL A 80 -4.97 0.90 14.19
N PHE A 81 -3.92 0.98 13.38
CA PHE A 81 -2.56 1.34 13.80
C PHE A 81 -1.94 2.39 12.90
N VAL A 82 -0.89 3.03 13.41
CA VAL A 82 -0.12 4.03 12.66
C VAL A 82 1.14 3.39 12.10
N LYS A 83 1.48 3.78 10.87
CA LYS A 83 2.75 3.45 10.24
C LYS A 83 3.64 4.68 10.08
N GLY A 84 4.95 4.49 10.26
CA GLY A 84 5.96 5.51 10.06
C GLY A 84 6.30 5.68 8.59
N GLN A 85 6.52 6.93 8.17
CA GLN A 85 6.89 7.25 6.79
C GLN A 85 8.25 6.65 6.36
N SER A 86 9.13 6.32 7.31
CA SER A 86 10.42 5.67 7.02
C SER A 86 10.28 4.24 6.50
N ALA A 87 9.14 3.58 6.73
CA ALA A 87 8.87 2.24 6.22
C ALA A 87 8.58 2.23 4.70
N LEU A 88 8.30 3.39 4.11
CA LEU A 88 7.86 3.51 2.72
C LEU A 88 9.02 3.31 1.74
N ILE A 89 8.81 2.45 0.74
CA ILE A 89 9.68 2.30 -0.44
C ILE A 89 8.85 2.21 -1.71
N GLY A 90 9.47 2.46 -2.87
CA GLY A 90 8.80 2.40 -4.17
C GLY A 90 8.77 0.99 -4.78
N HIS A 91 8.29 0.94 -6.02
CA HIS A 91 8.26 -0.27 -6.84
C HIS A 91 9.66 -0.83 -7.16
N ARG A 92 9.77 -2.16 -7.29
CA ARG A 92 11.02 -2.90 -7.55
C ARG A 92 12.15 -2.62 -6.55
N GLN A 93 11.81 -2.15 -5.35
CA GLN A 93 12.77 -1.95 -4.26
C GLN A 93 12.91 -3.23 -3.42
N LEU A 94 13.92 -3.23 -2.54
CA LEU A 94 14.20 -4.34 -1.64
C LEU A 94 13.48 -4.15 -0.31
N THR A 95 12.83 -5.20 0.18
CA THR A 95 12.27 -5.27 1.54
C THR A 95 13.18 -6.13 2.40
N HIS A 96 13.64 -5.57 3.51
CA HIS A 96 14.56 -6.23 4.42
C HIS A 96 13.83 -7.14 5.40
N ARG A 97 14.14 -8.43 5.31
CA ARG A 97 13.73 -9.45 6.26
C ARG A 97 14.88 -9.71 7.25
N PRO A 98 14.65 -9.60 8.57
CA PRO A 98 15.66 -9.99 9.56
C PRO A 98 16.01 -11.48 9.43
N ALA A 99 17.28 -11.83 9.67
CA ALA A 99 17.75 -13.20 9.49
C ALA A 99 17.16 -14.21 10.50
N ASP A 100 16.70 -13.73 11.66
CA ASP A 100 16.27 -14.56 12.79
C ASP A 100 14.75 -14.77 12.89
N VAL A 101 13.96 -14.16 11.99
CA VAL A 101 12.50 -14.27 12.03
C VAL A 101 12.06 -15.56 11.35
N LYS A 102 11.03 -16.20 11.89
CA LYS A 102 10.44 -17.44 11.37
C LYS A 102 9.28 -17.20 10.44
N PHE A 103 8.57 -16.08 10.59
CA PHE A 103 7.37 -15.79 9.82
C PHE A 103 7.24 -14.29 9.53
N MET A 104 7.43 -13.95 8.26
CA MET A 104 7.17 -12.62 7.70
C MET A 104 6.25 -12.79 6.51
N HIS A 105 5.16 -12.03 6.42
CA HIS A 105 4.25 -12.17 5.29
C HIS A 105 3.86 -10.82 4.70
N TYR A 106 3.48 -10.83 3.42
CA TYR A 106 2.91 -9.68 2.73
C TYR A 106 1.45 -9.45 3.14
N GLU A 107 0.93 -8.27 2.86
CA GLU A 107 -0.48 -7.92 2.98
C GLU A 107 -0.83 -6.96 1.82
N CYS A 108 -1.56 -7.44 0.80
CA CYS A 108 -1.93 -6.62 -0.35
C CYS A 108 -3.13 -5.74 0.00
N GLU A 109 -2.91 -4.43 0.02
CA GLU A 109 -3.92 -3.46 0.45
C GLU A 109 -4.15 -2.38 -0.59
N LEU A 110 -5.42 -1.97 -0.72
CA LEU A 110 -5.74 -0.69 -1.34
C LEU A 110 -5.28 0.42 -0.39
N ALA A 111 -4.45 1.34 -0.90
CA ALA A 111 -4.10 2.55 -0.18
C ALA A 111 -4.90 3.73 -0.72
N ILE A 112 -5.73 4.32 0.13
CA ILE A 112 -6.45 5.56 -0.15
C ILE A 112 -5.49 6.72 0.16
N VAL A 113 -5.31 7.61 -0.79
CA VAL A 113 -4.55 8.85 -0.60
C VAL A 113 -5.52 10.00 -0.44
N ILE A 114 -5.45 10.68 0.71
CA ILE A 114 -6.29 11.84 1.00
C ILE A 114 -5.87 13.01 0.11
N GLY A 115 -6.82 13.60 -0.60
CA GLY A 115 -6.59 14.71 -1.55
C GLY A 115 -6.93 16.09 -0.98
N LYS A 116 -7.82 16.15 0.01
CA LYS A 116 -8.29 17.38 0.65
C LYS A 116 -8.29 17.23 2.17
N THR A 117 -8.14 18.35 2.89
CA THR A 117 -8.25 18.34 4.35
C THR A 117 -9.64 17.88 4.78
N ALA A 118 -9.73 16.74 5.47
CA ALA A 118 -10.97 16.15 5.97
C ALA A 118 -11.06 16.30 7.50
N LYS A 119 -12.14 16.93 7.96
CA LYS A 119 -12.51 17.05 9.38
C LYS A 119 -14.03 17.04 9.48
N ASN A 120 -14.59 16.15 10.30
CA ASN A 120 -16.03 15.94 10.46
C ASN A 120 -16.76 15.69 9.12
N VAL A 121 -16.14 14.94 8.21
CA VAL A 121 -16.69 14.61 6.90
C VAL A 121 -17.83 13.61 7.06
N LYS A 122 -18.93 13.82 6.34
CA LYS A 122 -20.04 12.86 6.27
C LYS A 122 -19.72 11.78 5.25
N ARG A 123 -20.21 10.57 5.50
CA ARG A 123 -20.02 9.42 4.60
C ARG A 123 -20.33 9.75 3.14
N ASP A 124 -21.44 10.44 2.87
CA ASP A 124 -21.89 10.74 1.50
C ASP A 124 -20.94 11.69 0.75
N ASP A 125 -20.18 12.51 1.49
CA ASP A 125 -19.20 13.44 0.92
C ASP A 125 -17.79 12.84 0.82
N ALA A 126 -17.57 11.63 1.36
CA ALA A 126 -16.24 11.10 1.62
C ALA A 126 -15.36 10.95 0.37
N TYR A 127 -15.96 10.55 -0.77
CA TYR A 127 -15.22 10.40 -2.03
C TYR A 127 -14.61 11.71 -2.52
N ASP A 128 -15.20 12.87 -2.21
CA ASP A 128 -14.68 14.18 -2.61
C ASP A 128 -13.35 14.53 -1.93
N PHE A 129 -13.00 13.82 -0.85
CA PHE A 129 -11.76 13.99 -0.10
C PHE A 129 -10.66 13.03 -0.53
N ILE A 130 -10.95 12.07 -1.41
CA ILE A 130 -9.95 11.14 -1.95
C ILE A 130 -9.24 11.78 -3.13
N GLY A 131 -7.91 11.86 -3.06
CA GLY A 131 -7.09 12.32 -4.18
C GLY A 131 -6.88 11.20 -5.20
N GLY A 132 -6.75 9.96 -4.72
CA GLY A 132 -6.55 8.79 -5.56
C GLY A 132 -6.16 7.57 -4.74
N TYR A 133 -5.64 6.58 -5.45
CA TYR A 133 -5.35 5.26 -4.91
C TYR A 133 -3.96 4.77 -5.35
N THR A 134 -3.35 3.92 -4.54
CA THR A 134 -2.15 3.15 -4.90
C THR A 134 -2.27 1.74 -4.32
N VAL A 135 -1.42 0.81 -4.76
CA VAL A 135 -1.23 -0.46 -4.06
C VAL A 135 -0.27 -0.24 -2.90
N ALA A 136 -0.54 -0.90 -1.78
CA ALA A 136 0.38 -1.06 -0.67
C ALA A 136 0.64 -2.53 -0.38
N ASN A 137 1.85 -2.81 0.08
CA ASN A 137 2.19 -4.09 0.69
C ASN A 137 2.55 -3.87 2.17
N ASP A 138 1.66 -4.20 3.09
CA ASP A 138 1.83 -3.98 4.53
C ASP A 138 2.48 -5.18 5.24
N TYR A 139 3.78 -5.37 5.02
CA TYR A 139 4.52 -6.47 5.61
C TYR A 139 4.36 -6.57 7.13
N ALA A 140 4.11 -7.79 7.59
CA ALA A 140 4.04 -8.12 9.00
C ALA A 140 5.08 -9.19 9.34
N ILE A 141 5.97 -8.87 10.29
CA ILE A 141 6.92 -9.82 10.86
C ILE A 141 6.36 -10.33 12.19
N ARG A 142 5.69 -11.48 12.16
CA ARG A 142 4.88 -11.97 13.28
C ARG A 142 5.71 -12.37 14.50
N ASP A 143 6.98 -12.72 14.31
CA ASP A 143 7.91 -13.00 15.42
C ASP A 143 8.06 -11.83 16.41
N TYR A 144 7.76 -10.60 15.98
CA TYR A 144 7.79 -9.42 16.83
C TYR A 144 6.42 -9.02 17.40
N LEU A 145 5.44 -9.91 17.31
CA LEU A 145 4.12 -9.69 17.91
C LEU A 145 4.23 -9.79 19.43
N GLU A 146 4.15 -8.65 20.08
CA GLU A 146 4.38 -8.48 21.52
C GLU A 146 3.18 -7.76 22.16
N ASN A 147 2.86 -8.07 23.42
CA ASN A 147 1.64 -7.57 24.05
C ASN A 147 1.73 -6.12 24.59
N TRP A 148 2.90 -5.49 24.53
CA TRP A 148 3.15 -4.13 25.06
C TRP A 148 3.20 -3.03 23.99
N TYR A 149 3.66 -3.32 22.76
CA TYR A 149 3.58 -2.36 21.67
C TYR A 149 2.16 -2.32 21.12
N ARG A 150 1.43 -1.23 21.37
CA ARG A 150 0.05 -1.10 20.90
C ARG A 150 -0.16 0.07 19.94
N PRO A 151 -0.67 -0.21 18.72
CA PRO A 151 -0.85 -1.54 18.10
C PRO A 151 0.41 -1.95 17.33
N ASN A 152 0.82 -3.21 17.45
CA ASN A 152 1.81 -3.95 16.65
C ASN A 152 2.98 -3.15 16.02
N LEU A 153 3.54 -2.19 16.76
CA LEU A 153 4.50 -1.21 16.25
C LEU A 153 5.69 -1.90 15.56
N ARG A 154 6.36 -2.82 16.27
CA ARG A 154 7.56 -3.51 15.78
C ARG A 154 7.28 -4.49 14.63
N VAL A 155 6.07 -5.02 14.55
CA VAL A 155 5.62 -5.92 13.47
C VAL A 155 5.45 -5.17 12.15
N LYS A 156 4.99 -3.92 12.23
CA LYS A 156 4.44 -3.16 11.09
C LYS A 156 5.25 -1.92 10.68
N ASN A 157 6.29 -1.52 11.44
CA ASN A 157 6.99 -0.24 11.24
C ASN A 157 8.48 -0.33 10.93
N ARG A 158 8.98 -1.49 10.50
CA ARG A 158 10.37 -1.59 10.07
C ARG A 158 10.60 -0.87 8.75
N ASP A 159 11.79 -0.33 8.57
CA ASP A 159 12.21 0.27 7.31
C ASP A 159 11.99 -0.73 6.16
N THR A 160 11.64 -0.24 4.98
CA THR A 160 11.37 -1.03 3.76
C THR A 160 10.16 -1.99 3.83
N CYS A 161 9.44 -2.06 4.94
CA CYS A 161 8.30 -2.97 5.14
C CYS A 161 6.95 -2.34 4.73
N THR A 162 6.94 -1.26 3.96
CA THR A 162 5.72 -0.69 3.38
C THR A 162 5.94 -0.22 1.95
N PRO A 163 6.20 -1.13 1.00
CA PRO A 163 6.16 -0.79 -0.41
C PRO A 163 4.84 -0.11 -0.80
N LEU A 164 4.94 0.92 -1.63
CA LEU A 164 3.82 1.61 -2.26
C LEU A 164 4.08 1.78 -3.76
N GLY A 165 3.04 1.60 -4.57
CA GLY A 165 3.04 1.96 -5.98
C GLY A 165 2.44 0.88 -6.87
N PRO A 166 2.96 0.69 -8.10
CA PRO A 166 3.92 1.55 -8.78
C PRO A 166 3.37 2.95 -9.06
N TRP A 167 2.04 3.06 -9.14
CA TRP A 167 1.34 4.27 -9.55
C TRP A 167 0.51 4.86 -8.42
N PHE A 168 0.46 6.18 -8.39
CA PHE A 168 -0.70 6.89 -7.84
C PHE A 168 -1.70 7.08 -8.96
N VAL A 169 -2.92 6.60 -8.77
CA VAL A 169 -4.00 6.70 -9.76
C VAL A 169 -5.05 7.68 -9.26
N ASP A 170 -5.34 8.70 -10.05
CA ASP A 170 -6.34 9.70 -9.68
C ASP A 170 -7.69 9.04 -9.38
N ALA A 171 -8.42 9.59 -8.40
CA ALA A 171 -9.70 9.04 -7.99
C ALA A 171 -10.71 8.92 -9.14
N ALA A 172 -10.68 9.87 -10.09
CA ALA A 172 -11.58 9.90 -11.25
C ALA A 172 -11.41 8.71 -12.20
N ASP A 173 -10.26 8.04 -12.21
CA ASP A 173 -9.96 6.90 -13.08
C ASP A 173 -10.27 5.55 -12.42
N VAL A 174 -10.67 5.58 -11.15
CA VAL A 174 -11.12 4.42 -10.37
C VAL A 174 -12.56 4.67 -9.92
N PRO A 175 -13.54 4.50 -10.84
CA PRO A 175 -14.93 4.90 -10.59
C PRO A 175 -15.62 4.11 -9.48
N ASP A 176 -15.20 2.86 -9.26
CA ASP A 176 -15.67 2.02 -8.16
C ASP A 176 -14.47 1.39 -7.42
N PRO A 177 -13.91 2.07 -6.41
CA PRO A 177 -12.77 1.56 -5.66
C PRO A 177 -13.15 0.39 -4.75
N MET A 178 -14.45 0.16 -4.50
CA MET A 178 -14.96 -0.90 -3.64
C MET A 178 -15.37 -2.15 -4.45
N ALA A 179 -14.91 -2.28 -5.70
CA ALA A 179 -15.17 -3.47 -6.52
C ALA A 179 -13.94 -3.96 -7.31
N LEU A 180 -12.73 -3.68 -6.85
CA LEU A 180 -11.47 -4.00 -7.53
C LEU A 180 -10.98 -5.40 -7.13
N ALA A 181 -10.57 -6.22 -8.10
CA ALA A 181 -9.88 -7.47 -7.80
C ALA A 181 -8.48 -7.19 -7.22
N LEU A 182 -8.10 -7.94 -6.18
CA LEU A 182 -6.75 -7.96 -5.60
C LEU A 182 -6.13 -9.34 -5.79
N ARG A 183 -4.82 -9.36 -5.99
CA ARG A 183 -4.04 -10.59 -6.07
C ARG A 183 -2.63 -10.37 -5.55
N THR A 184 -2.05 -11.41 -4.95
CA THR A 184 -0.61 -11.47 -4.70
C THR A 184 -0.01 -12.70 -5.33
N THR A 185 1.18 -12.54 -5.91
CA THR A 185 2.01 -13.66 -6.35
C THR A 185 3.35 -13.66 -5.64
N VAL A 186 3.86 -14.86 -5.35
CA VAL A 186 5.21 -15.12 -4.86
C VAL A 186 5.93 -15.92 -5.92
N ASN A 187 7.01 -15.36 -6.49
CA ASN A 187 7.78 -15.99 -7.58
C ASN A 187 6.88 -16.44 -8.76
N GLY A 188 5.83 -15.66 -9.05
CA GLY A 188 4.86 -15.93 -10.11
C GLY A 188 3.72 -16.89 -9.74
N ALA A 189 3.76 -17.55 -8.59
CA ALA A 189 2.66 -18.38 -8.11
C ALA A 189 1.62 -17.53 -7.36
N VAL A 190 0.33 -17.67 -7.68
CA VAL A 190 -0.75 -16.96 -6.98
C VAL A 190 -0.94 -17.56 -5.58
N THR A 191 -0.85 -16.71 -4.56
CA THR A 191 -0.94 -17.12 -3.15
C THR A 191 -2.07 -16.43 -2.40
N GLN A 192 -2.52 -15.27 -2.89
CA GLN A 192 -3.66 -14.52 -2.35
C GLN A 192 -4.53 -13.98 -3.47
N GLN A 193 -5.84 -14.00 -3.26
CA GLN A 193 -6.85 -13.38 -4.13
C GLN A 193 -7.97 -12.80 -3.27
N GLY A 194 -8.57 -11.70 -3.72
CA GLY A 194 -9.72 -11.10 -3.05
C GLY A 194 -10.37 -9.99 -3.88
N ASN A 195 -11.36 -9.31 -3.30
CA ASN A 195 -11.97 -8.13 -3.92
C ASN A 195 -12.23 -7.04 -2.88
N THR A 196 -12.04 -5.77 -3.23
CA THR A 196 -12.24 -4.65 -2.29
C THR A 196 -13.69 -4.52 -1.81
N ARG A 197 -14.67 -5.17 -2.46
CA ARG A 197 -16.07 -5.24 -2.00
C ARG A 197 -16.26 -6.01 -0.70
N ASP A 198 -15.29 -6.86 -0.35
CA ASP A 198 -15.35 -7.74 0.82
C ASP A 198 -14.79 -7.03 2.08
N MET A 199 -14.49 -5.73 1.98
CA MET A 199 -14.12 -4.89 3.11
C MET A 199 -15.28 -4.77 4.09
N ILE A 200 -14.99 -4.91 5.39
CA ILE A 200 -15.96 -4.72 6.47
C ILE A 200 -16.27 -3.23 6.64
N PHE A 201 -15.22 -2.41 6.63
CA PHE A 201 -15.27 -0.96 6.67
C PHE A 201 -14.76 -0.38 5.35
N ASP A 202 -15.68 0.13 4.54
CA ASP A 202 -15.38 0.70 3.23
C ASP A 202 -14.73 2.09 3.30
N ALA A 203 -14.25 2.60 2.15
CA ALA A 203 -13.56 3.89 2.08
C ALA A 203 -14.38 5.07 2.65
N PRO A 204 -15.68 5.23 2.32
CA PRO A 204 -16.52 6.26 2.94
C PRO A 204 -16.63 6.14 4.45
N PHE A 205 -16.78 4.92 4.99
CA PHE A 205 -16.80 4.68 6.42
C PHE A 205 -15.52 5.18 7.09
N LEU A 206 -14.37 4.76 6.56
CA LEU A 206 -13.06 5.04 7.17
C LEU A 206 -12.79 6.55 7.22
N ILE A 207 -13.12 7.29 6.16
CA ILE A 207 -12.95 8.74 6.11
C ILE A 207 -13.85 9.44 7.13
N GLU A 208 -15.14 9.09 7.20
CA GLU A 208 -16.06 9.63 8.22
C GLU A 208 -15.57 9.29 9.63
N TYR A 209 -15.21 8.02 9.87
CA TYR A 209 -14.76 7.48 11.14
C TYR A 209 -13.56 8.25 11.68
N PHE A 210 -12.49 8.39 10.88
CA PHE A 210 -11.28 9.08 11.30
C PHE A 210 -11.49 10.58 11.40
N SER A 211 -12.13 11.19 10.40
CA SER A 211 -12.26 12.64 10.34
C SER A 211 -13.11 13.21 11.48
N ARG A 212 -13.96 12.41 12.15
CA ARG A 212 -14.74 12.90 13.31
C ARG A 212 -13.86 13.30 14.50
N PHE A 213 -12.73 12.61 14.74
CA PHE A 213 -11.90 12.85 15.92
C PHE A 213 -10.51 13.40 15.57
N MET A 214 -9.98 13.12 14.38
CA MET A 214 -8.72 13.68 13.90
C MET A 214 -8.91 14.41 12.56
N THR A 215 -7.94 15.23 12.17
CA THR A 215 -7.91 15.83 10.83
C THR A 215 -7.08 14.92 9.94
N LEU A 216 -7.60 14.53 8.78
CA LEU A 216 -6.79 13.96 7.69
C LEU A 216 -6.40 15.12 6.78
N SER A 217 -5.14 15.24 6.37
CA SER A 217 -4.73 16.27 5.40
C SER A 217 -4.22 15.67 4.10
N PRO A 218 -4.12 16.50 3.03
CA PRO A 218 -3.67 16.03 1.73
C PRO A 218 -2.34 15.27 1.83
N GLY A 219 -2.32 14.10 1.23
CA GLY A 219 -1.19 13.19 1.24
C GLY A 219 -1.16 12.18 2.39
N ASP A 220 -2.05 12.27 3.39
CA ASP A 220 -2.22 11.18 4.36
C ASP A 220 -2.75 9.91 3.67
N LEU A 221 -2.47 8.77 4.29
CA LEU A 221 -2.79 7.45 3.73
C LEU A 221 -3.71 6.66 4.67
N ILE A 222 -4.64 5.93 4.08
CA ILE A 222 -5.40 4.87 4.75
C ILE A 222 -5.13 3.56 4.00
N LEU A 223 -4.42 2.62 4.63
CA LEU A 223 -4.20 1.26 4.14
C LEU A 223 -5.34 0.39 4.65
N THR A 224 -6.15 -0.14 3.73
CA THR A 224 -7.51 -0.63 4.02
C THR A 224 -7.57 -2.07 4.53
N GLY A 225 -6.45 -2.69 4.86
CA GLY A 225 -6.35 -4.11 5.20
C GLY A 225 -6.17 -5.00 3.98
N THR A 226 -5.89 -6.27 4.25
CA THR A 226 -5.66 -7.34 3.27
C THR A 226 -6.73 -8.44 3.36
N PRO A 227 -7.07 -9.12 2.25
CA PRO A 227 -7.79 -10.39 2.30
C PRO A 227 -6.90 -11.51 2.88
N ASP A 228 -7.48 -12.71 3.03
CA ASP A 228 -6.79 -13.92 3.48
C ASP A 228 -5.75 -14.43 2.43
N GLY A 229 -5.01 -15.50 2.72
CA GLY A 229 -4.02 -16.12 1.83
C GLY A 229 -2.62 -15.57 2.00
N VAL A 230 -2.25 -15.14 3.22
CA VAL A 230 -0.89 -14.70 3.52
C VAL A 230 0.05 -15.90 3.65
N VAL A 231 1.27 -15.78 3.12
CA VAL A 231 2.28 -16.83 3.20
C VAL A 231 3.61 -16.29 3.70
N ASP A 232 4.45 -17.17 4.27
CA ASP A 232 5.79 -16.80 4.71
C ASP A 232 6.66 -16.41 3.51
N CYS A 233 7.30 -15.25 3.62
CA CYS A 233 8.16 -14.65 2.61
C CYS A 233 9.63 -14.99 2.94
N GLN A 234 10.31 -15.64 2.01
CA GLN A 234 11.71 -16.02 2.13
C GLN A 234 12.64 -15.02 1.44
N PRO A 235 13.90 -14.91 1.90
CA PRO A 235 14.92 -14.17 1.16
C PRO A 235 15.04 -14.63 -0.29
N GLY A 236 15.08 -13.66 -1.21
CA GLY A 236 15.09 -13.89 -2.66
C GLY A 236 13.70 -13.94 -3.30
N ASP A 237 12.63 -14.06 -2.51
CA ASP A 237 11.27 -14.05 -3.06
C ASP A 237 10.95 -12.71 -3.72
N VAL A 238 10.36 -12.80 -4.92
CA VAL A 238 9.75 -11.68 -5.61
C VAL A 238 8.27 -11.68 -5.30
N ILE A 239 7.81 -10.65 -4.60
CA ILE A 239 6.43 -10.48 -4.20
C ILE A 239 5.79 -9.43 -5.11
N VAL A 240 4.68 -9.79 -5.75
CA VAL A 240 3.90 -8.87 -6.59
C VAL A 240 2.49 -8.77 -6.05
N THR A 241 2.16 -7.61 -5.48
CA THR A 241 0.82 -7.23 -5.04
C THR A 241 0.15 -6.43 -6.14
N GLU A 242 -1.03 -6.84 -6.59
CA GLU A 242 -1.70 -6.26 -7.75
C GLU A 242 -3.15 -5.93 -7.41
N ILE A 243 -3.57 -4.73 -7.81
CA ILE A 243 -4.96 -4.30 -7.72
C ILE A 243 -5.41 -3.84 -9.11
N GLU A 244 -6.57 -4.37 -9.52
CA GLU A 244 -7.22 -4.03 -10.79
C GLU A 244 -7.29 -2.51 -10.99
N ARG A 245 -7.03 -2.05 -12.23
CA ARG A 245 -6.98 -0.63 -12.64
C ARG A 245 -5.87 0.22 -12.02
N ILE A 246 -5.31 -0.18 -10.89
CA ILE A 246 -4.21 0.52 -10.24
C ILE A 246 -2.89 0.06 -10.85
N GLY A 247 -2.49 -1.19 -10.63
CA GLY A 247 -1.26 -1.76 -11.17
C GLY A 247 -0.66 -2.84 -10.28
N ALA A 248 0.52 -3.32 -10.65
CA ALA A 248 1.25 -4.39 -9.98
C ALA A 248 2.50 -3.86 -9.26
N LEU A 249 2.49 -3.86 -7.94
CA LEU A 249 3.59 -3.47 -7.06
C LEU A 249 4.45 -4.69 -6.75
N MET A 250 5.63 -4.72 -7.37
CA MET A 250 6.71 -5.67 -7.11
C MET A 250 7.69 -5.14 -6.06
N ASN A 251 8.15 -6.02 -5.18
CA ASN A 251 9.31 -5.82 -4.32
C ASN A 251 9.99 -7.18 -4.06
N THR A 252 11.29 -7.17 -3.75
CA THR A 252 12.07 -8.41 -3.53
C THR A 252 12.52 -8.49 -2.09
N ILE A 253 12.43 -9.67 -1.48
CA ILE A 253 12.87 -9.87 -0.10
C ILE A 253 14.40 -10.04 -0.06
N GLU A 254 15.06 -9.27 0.80
CA GLU A 254 16.49 -9.38 1.06
C GLU A 254 16.75 -9.67 2.54
N THR A 255 17.71 -10.54 2.84
CA THR A 255 18.18 -10.76 4.22
C THR A 255 19.14 -9.65 4.62
N ILE A 256 18.89 -9.02 5.76
CA ILE A 256 19.89 -8.18 6.41
C ILE A 256 20.66 -8.97 7.48
N GLN A 257 21.99 -8.84 7.50
CA GLN A 257 22.84 -9.42 8.55
C GLN A 257 22.80 -8.53 9.80
N GLY A 258 22.26 -9.08 10.89
CA GLY A 258 22.24 -8.42 12.21
C GLY A 258 20.89 -8.59 12.92
N LYS A 259 20.91 -8.55 14.25
CA LYS A 259 19.67 -8.43 15.04
C LYS A 259 19.16 -6.99 14.90
N ALA A 260 17.99 -6.83 14.30
CA ALA A 260 17.33 -5.54 14.13
C ALA A 260 16.28 -5.24 15.22
#